data_AF-A0AA97AN71-F1
#
_entry.id   AF-A0AA97AN71-F1
#
_cell.length_a   1.000
_cell.length_b   1.000
_cell.length_c   1.000
_cell.angle_alpha   90.00
_cell.angle_beta   90.00
_cell.angle_gamma   90.00
#
_symmetry.space_group_name_H-M   'P 1'
#
loop_
_entity.id
_entity.type
_entity.pdbx_description
1 polymer ?
#
loop_
_entity_poly.entity_id
_entity_poly.type
_entity_poly.pdbx_seq_one_letter_code
_entity_poly.pdbx_strand_id
1 'polypeptide(L)'
;MTLEELEQQVHQLSVAERLSLLNTITRSLQTDLTQTQNSTQPNKRELVEQLRGCLKRPGKPAPTDAEIDAMREQRLVEKYLT
;
A
#
# COMPACT_ATOMS: atom_id res chain seq x y z
N MET A 1 -27.81 -15.47 -7.67
CA MET A 1 -27.20 -16.65 -7.06
C MET A 1 -26.84 -16.30 -5.64
N THR A 2 -27.43 -16.99 -4.67
CA THR A 2 -27.11 -16.82 -3.24
C THR A 2 -25.84 -17.60 -2.89
N LEU A 3 -25.24 -17.32 -1.72
CA LEU A 3 -24.07 -18.05 -1.26
C LEU A 3 -24.37 -19.55 -1.08
N GLU A 4 -25.54 -19.88 -0.54
CA GLU A 4 -25.99 -21.27 -0.37
C GLU A 4 -26.13 -22.01 -1.70
N GLU A 5 -26.67 -21.35 -2.74
CA GLU A 5 -26.77 -21.94 -4.08
C GLU A 5 -25.39 -22.25 -4.67
N LEU A 6 -24.40 -21.37 -4.45
CA LEU A 6 -23.04 -21.56 -4.93
C LEU A 6 -22.34 -22.70 -4.17
N GLU A 7 -22.50 -22.79 -2.86
CA GLU A 7 -21.94 -23.88 -2.05
C GLU A 7 -22.47 -25.25 -2.48
N GLN A 8 -23.77 -25.33 -2.76
CA GLN A 8 -24.38 -26.56 -3.30
C GLN A 8 -23.80 -26.94 -4.66
N GLN A 9 -23.59 -25.98 -5.55
CA GLN A 9 -22.98 -26.23 -6.86
C GLN A 9 -21.52 -26.70 -6.74
N VAL A 10 -20.74 -26.12 -5.82
CA VAL A 10 -19.36 -26.56 -5.56
C VAL A 10 -19.29 -28.02 -5.09
N HIS A 11 -20.29 -28.48 -4.34
CA HIS A 11 -20.36 -29.86 -3.86
C HIS A 11 -20.70 -30.87 -4.97
N GLN A 12 -21.36 -30.43 -6.03
CA GLN A 12 -21.68 -31.26 -7.20
C GLN A 12 -20.47 -31.48 -8.13
N LEU A 13 -19.44 -30.66 -8.02
CA LEU A 13 -18.22 -30.77 -8.82
C LEU A 13 -17.38 -32.00 -8.42
N SER A 14 -16.63 -32.53 -9.38
CA SER A 14 -15.60 -33.53 -9.11
C SER A 14 -14.49 -32.95 -8.21
N VAL A 15 -13.68 -33.83 -7.62
CA VAL A 15 -12.54 -33.42 -6.78
C VAL A 15 -11.54 -32.56 -7.57
N ALA A 16 -11.27 -32.91 -8.83
CA ALA A 16 -10.35 -32.17 -9.68
C ALA A 16 -10.85 -30.74 -9.97
N GLU A 17 -12.14 -30.59 -10.26
CA GLU A 17 -12.76 -29.29 -10.50
C GLU A 17 -12.77 -28.43 -9.23
N ARG A 18 -13.05 -29.02 -8.06
CA ARG A 18 -12.97 -28.31 -6.77
C ARG A 18 -11.56 -27.80 -6.49
N LEU A 19 -10.53 -28.60 -6.74
CA LEU A 19 -9.13 -28.18 -6.58
C LEU A 19 -8.74 -27.09 -7.58
N SER A 20 -9.22 -27.16 -8.81
CA SER A 20 -8.99 -26.11 -9.82
C SER A 20 -9.66 -24.79 -9.42
N LEU A 21 -10.90 -24.86 -8.92
CA LEU A 21 -11.64 -23.70 -8.43
C LEU A 21 -10.95 -23.06 -7.22
N LEU A 22 -10.48 -23.86 -6.27
CA LEU A 22 -9.74 -23.39 -5.09
C LEU A 22 -8.47 -22.62 -5.49
N ASN A 23 -7.70 -23.16 -6.46
CA ASN A 23 -6.51 -22.47 -6.97
C ASN A 23 -6.86 -21.15 -7.65
N THR A 24 -7.97 -21.12 -8.38
CA THR A 24 -8.45 -19.91 -9.06
C THR A 24 -8.85 -18.83 -8.05
N ILE A 25 -9.63 -19.19 -7.02
CA ILE A 25 -10.03 -18.29 -5.94
C ILE A 25 -8.79 -17.78 -5.19
N THR A 26 -7.86 -18.67 -4.85
CA THR A 26 -6.62 -18.31 -4.17
C THR A 26 -5.82 -17.28 -4.97
N ARG A 27 -5.70 -17.45 -6.29
CA ARG A 27 -5.00 -16.51 -7.17
C ARG A 27 -5.72 -15.16 -7.26
N SER A 28 -7.05 -15.16 -7.34
CA SER A 28 -7.86 -13.93 -7.31
C SER A 28 -7.61 -13.15 -6.02
N LEU A 29 -7.73 -13.82 -4.87
CA LEU A 29 -7.50 -13.22 -3.56
C LEU A 29 -6.07 -12.71 -3.40
N GLN A 30 -5.06 -13.45 -3.88
CA GLN A 30 -3.68 -12.96 -3.88
C GLN A 30 -3.52 -11.69 -4.70
N THR A 31 -4.22 -11.56 -5.82
CA THR A 31 -4.18 -10.34 -6.66
C THR A 31 -4.78 -9.16 -5.90
N ASP A 32 -5.96 -9.33 -5.31
CA ASP A 32 -6.63 -8.28 -4.55
C ASP A 32 -5.82 -7.88 -3.29
N LEU A 33 -5.24 -8.87 -2.61
CA LEU A 33 -4.39 -8.65 -1.45
C LEU A 33 -3.08 -7.96 -1.82
N THR A 34 -2.41 -8.35 -2.91
CA THR A 34 -1.19 -7.65 -3.35
C THR A 34 -1.49 -6.22 -3.82
N GLN A 35 -2.65 -5.99 -4.41
CA GLN A 35 -3.08 -4.65 -4.83
C GLN A 35 -3.40 -3.74 -3.64
N THR A 36 -3.96 -4.29 -2.56
CA THR A 36 -4.17 -3.59 -1.28
C THR A 36 -2.88 -3.44 -0.45
N GLN A 37 -1.89 -4.32 -0.61
CA GLN A 37 -0.57 -4.13 -0.01
C GLN A 37 0.23 -3.03 -0.72
N ASN A 38 0.06 -2.87 -2.04
CA ASN A 38 0.68 -1.79 -2.81
C ASN A 38 0.16 -0.39 -2.45
N SER A 39 -1.03 -0.26 -1.83
CA SER A 39 -1.49 1.02 -1.29
C SER A 39 -0.85 1.38 0.06
N THR A 40 -0.15 0.43 0.70
CA THR A 40 0.57 0.64 1.97
C THR A 40 2.06 0.92 1.73
N GLN A 41 2.56 0.68 0.51
CA GLN A 41 3.93 1.03 0.17
C GLN A 41 3.97 2.54 -0.07
N PRO A 42 4.66 3.33 0.78
CA PRO A 42 4.70 4.78 0.59
C PRO A 42 5.20 5.05 -0.82
N ASN A 43 4.47 5.89 -1.54
CA ASN A 43 4.88 6.29 -2.87
C ASN A 43 6.33 6.78 -2.76
N LYS A 44 7.21 6.45 -3.71
CA LYS A 44 8.64 6.87 -3.66
C LYS A 44 8.78 8.35 -3.34
N ARG A 45 7.83 9.16 -3.80
CA ARG A 45 7.71 10.58 -3.48
C ARG A 45 7.43 10.87 -2.00
N GLU A 46 6.52 10.14 -1.36
CA GLU A 46 6.24 10.25 0.08
C GLU A 46 7.46 9.85 0.90
N LEU A 47 8.19 8.80 0.49
CA LEU A 47 9.42 8.38 1.16
C LEU A 47 10.50 9.48 1.09
N VAL A 48 10.64 10.14 -0.06
CA VAL A 48 11.55 11.28 -0.24
C VAL A 48 11.12 12.48 0.62
N GLU A 49 9.81 12.75 0.74
CA GLU A 49 9.29 13.80 1.62
C GLU A 49 9.52 13.51 3.10
N GLN A 50 9.57 12.24 3.52
CA GLN A 50 9.96 11.88 4.89
C GLN A 50 11.42 12.21 5.20
N LEU A 51 12.28 12.28 4.18
CA LEU A 51 13.70 12.64 4.30
C LEU A 51 13.96 14.14 4.10
N ARG A 52 12.91 14.97 4.19
CA ARG A 52 13.00 16.44 4.12
C ARG A 52 14.02 16.96 5.13
N GLY A 53 14.94 17.82 4.68
CA GLY A 53 16.04 18.36 5.49
C GLY A 53 17.32 17.50 5.49
N CYS A 54 17.23 16.21 5.16
CA CYS A 54 18.40 15.31 5.09
C CYS A 54 18.99 15.20 3.66
N LEU A 55 18.15 15.42 2.64
CA LEU A 55 18.55 15.26 1.25
C LEU A 55 19.02 16.59 0.62
N LYS A 56 20.04 16.49 -0.23
CA LYS A 56 20.48 17.62 -1.08
C LYS A 56 19.39 17.97 -2.07
N ARG A 57 19.06 19.26 -2.16
CA ARG A 57 18.11 19.77 -3.15
C ARG A 57 18.88 20.14 -4.43
N PRO A 58 18.45 19.67 -5.63
CA PRO A 58 19.14 20.00 -6.88
C PRO A 58 19.28 21.52 -7.06
N GLY A 59 20.49 21.98 -7.36
CA GLY A 59 20.77 23.40 -7.59
C GLY A 59 20.70 24.32 -6.36
N LYS A 60 20.56 23.77 -5.14
CA LYS A 60 20.55 24.55 -3.90
C LYS A 60 21.70 24.14 -2.98
N PRO A 61 22.27 25.09 -2.19
CA PRO A 61 23.23 24.75 -1.15
C PRO A 61 22.58 23.85 -0.08
N ALA A 62 23.42 23.22 0.73
CA ALA A 62 22.94 22.49 1.91
C ALA A 62 22.19 23.47 2.84
N PRO A 63 21.03 23.08 3.38
CA PRO A 63 20.30 23.92 4.30
C PRO A 63 21.11 24.14 5.58
N THR A 64 20.98 25.34 6.13
CA THR A 64 21.52 25.70 7.45
C THR A 64 20.69 25.08 8.56
N ASP A 65 21.26 24.96 9.76
CA ASP A 65 20.57 24.37 10.92
C ASP A 65 19.25 25.10 11.23
N ALA A 66 19.22 26.42 11.11
CA ALA A 66 18.00 27.23 11.29
C ALA A 66 16.92 26.90 10.24
N GLU A 67 17.30 26.67 8.98
CA GLU A 67 16.36 26.26 7.94
C GLU A 67 15.85 24.84 8.18
N ILE A 68 16.69 23.93 8.70
CA ILE A 68 16.28 22.57 9.07
C ILE A 68 15.27 22.60 10.21
N ASP A 69 15.48 23.41 11.24
CA ASP A 69 14.56 23.56 12.36
C ASP A 69 13.19 24.10 11.90
N ALA A 70 13.17 25.10 11.03
CA ALA A 70 11.93 25.60 10.44
C ALA A 70 11.19 24.53 9.62
N MET A 71 11.92 23.71 8.84
CA MET A 71 11.34 22.60 8.10
C MET A 71 10.75 21.52 9.02
N ARG A 72 11.38 21.28 10.18
CA ARG A 72 10.90 20.34 11.20
C ARG A 72 9.62 20.83 11.84
N GLU A 73 9.55 22.09 12.24
CA GLU A 73 8.34 22.69 12.83
C GLU A 73 7.15 22.62 11.86
N GLN A 74 7.35 23.03 10.60
CA GLN A 74 6.31 22.95 9.58
C GLN A 74 5.81 21.51 9.40
N ARG A 75 6.72 20.51 9.41
CA ARG A 75 6.33 19.11 9.27
C ARG A 75 5.55 18.57 10.48
N LEU A 76 5.87 19.03 11.69
CA LEU A 76 5.12 18.66 12.89
C LEU A 76 3.70 19.22 12.84
N VAL A 77 3.51 20.45 12.35
CA VAL A 77 2.19 21.03 12.15
C VAL A 77 1.40 20.21 11.13
N GLU A 78 1.95 19.99 9.93
CA GLU A 78 1.30 19.18 8.89
C GLU A 78 0.89 17.77 9.37
N LYS A 79 1.66 17.17 10.29
CA LYS A 79 1.43 15.79 10.74
C LYS A 79 0.41 15.68 11.87
N TYR A 80 0.32 16.68 12.75
CA TYR A 80 -0.43 16.57 14.01
C TYR A 80 -1.54 17.60 14.19
N LEU A 81 -1.57 18.65 13.37
CA LEU A 81 -2.51 19.78 13.49
C LEU A 81 -3.42 19.95 12.25
N THR A 82 -3.32 19.03 11.29
CA THR A 82 -4.18 18.91 10.10
C THR A 82 -4.83 17.55 10.08
#